data_AF-A0A9D6X3Z0-F1
#
_entry.id   AF-A0A9D6X3Z0-F1
#
_cell.length_a   1.000
_cell.length_b   1.000
_cell.length_c   1.000
_cell.angle_alpha   90.00
_cell.angle_beta   90.00
_cell.angle_gamma   90.00
#
_symmetry.space_group_name_H-M   'P 1'
#
loop_
_entity.id
_entity.type
_entity.pdbx_description
1 polymer ?
#
loop_
_entity_poly.entity_id
_entity_poly.type
_entity_poly.pdbx_seq_one_letter_code
_entity_poly.pdbx_strand_id
1 'polypeptide(L)' 'MKVVVMLALVALALMFGASAWQLARGDAGEKIVMPNLFTAPDITSATWLNTAPLSANDLRGKVVVVEFWTFG' A
#
# COMPACT_ATOMS: atom_id res chain seq x y z
N MET A 1 26.47 -44.58 15.16
CA MET A 1 25.09 -44.27 15.60
C MET A 1 24.97 -42.89 16.23
N LYS A 2 25.73 -42.55 17.28
CA LYS A 2 25.66 -41.24 17.99
C LYS A 2 25.87 -40.01 17.09
N VAL A 3 26.88 -40.04 16.21
CA VAL A 3 27.19 -38.92 15.28
C VAL A 3 26.09 -38.72 14.23
N VAL A 4 25.56 -39.81 13.67
CA VAL A 4 24.49 -39.76 12.66
C VAL A 4 23.19 -39.20 13.26
N VAL A 5 22.85 -39.61 14.49
CA VAL A 5 21.70 -39.07 15.22
C VAL A 5 21.88 -37.58 15.52
N MET A 6 23.09 -37.15 15.92
CA MET A 6 23.37 -35.73 16.17
C MET A 6 23.24 -34.89 14.90
N LEU A 7 23.74 -35.37 13.76
CA LEU A 7 23.60 -34.67 12.48
C LEU A 7 22.14 -34.56 12.03
N ALA A 8 21.35 -35.62 12.22
CA ALA A 8 19.92 -35.60 11.90
C ALA A 8 19.15 -34.58 12.75
N LEU A 9 19.48 -34.44 14.05
CA LEU A 9 18.85 -33.47 14.94
C LEU A 9 19.22 -32.02 14.60
N VAL A 10 20.49 -31.77 14.22
CA VAL A 10 20.93 -30.45 13.76
C VAL A 10 20.23 -30.07 12.46
N ALA A 11 20.14 -30.98 11.49
CA ALA A 11 19.42 -30.74 10.25
C ALA A 11 17.94 -30.43 10.52
N LEU A 12 17.30 -31.17 11.43
CA LEU A 12 15.92 -30.96 11.82
C LEU A 12 15.71 -29.59 12.49
N ALA A 13 16.59 -29.21 13.42
CA ALA A 13 16.55 -27.91 14.08
C ALA A 13 16.72 -26.74 13.09
N LEU A 14 17.60 -26.90 12.09
CA LEU A 14 17.80 -25.91 11.03
C LEU A 14 16.56 -25.79 10.12
N MET A 15 15.89 -26.90 9.81
CA MET A 15 14.66 -26.88 9.02
C MET A 15 13.52 -26.17 9.76
N PHE A 16 13.29 -26.51 11.03
CA PHE A 16 12.25 -25.85 11.84
C PHE A 16 12.56 -24.37 12.10
N GLY A 17 13.83 -24.02 12.32
CA GLY A 17 14.26 -22.63 12.49
C GLY A 17 14.01 -21.79 11.23
N ALA A 18 14.31 -22.34 10.05
CA ALA A 18 14.07 -21.67 8.78
C ALA A 18 12.57 -21.46 8.49
N SER A 19 11.74 -22.47 8.77
CA SER A 19 10.28 -22.37 8.57
C SER A 19 9.64 -21.36 9.53
N ALA A 20 10.06 -21.33 10.80
CA ALA A 20 9.59 -20.34 11.77
C ALA A 20 9.98 -18.91 11.35
N TRP A 21 11.16 -18.74 10.74
CA TRP A 21 11.61 -17.44 10.25
C TRP A 21 10.86 -16.97 9.00
N GLN A 22 10.42 -17.89 8.14
CA GLN A 22 9.56 -17.59 7.00
C GLN A 22 8.15 -17.18 7.42
N LEU A 23 7.57 -17.86 8.42
CA LEU A 23 6.25 -17.50 8.96
C LEU A 23 6.28 -16.19 9.76
N ALA A 24 7.39 -15.88 10.43
CA ALA A 24 7.57 -14.63 11.19
C ALA A 24 7.93 -13.43 10.29
N ARG A 25 8.54 -13.68 9.12
CA ARG A 25 8.58 -12.73 8.01
C ARG A 25 7.19 -12.70 7.38
N GLY A 26 6.24 -12.10 8.08
CA GLY A 26 4.96 -11.73 7.47
C GLY A 26 5.22 -11.02 6.15
N ASP A 27 4.31 -11.17 5.18
CA ASP A 27 4.44 -10.65 3.82
C ASP A 27 5.05 -9.24 3.88
N ALA A 28 6.34 -9.14 3.56
CA ALA A 28 7.03 -7.87 3.53
C ALA A 28 6.29 -7.05 2.48
N GLY A 29 5.47 -6.11 2.98
CA GLY A 29 4.23 -5.64 2.36
C GLY A 29 4.24 -5.77 0.86
N GLU A 30 3.26 -6.51 0.33
CA GLU A 30 2.93 -6.50 -1.09
C GLU A 30 3.16 -5.08 -1.59
N LYS A 31 4.17 -4.92 -2.45
CA LYS A 31 4.60 -3.61 -2.89
C LYS A 31 3.38 -2.99 -3.50
N ILE A 32 2.74 -2.06 -2.79
CA ILE A 32 1.60 -1.32 -3.31
C ILE A 32 2.16 -0.68 -4.57
N VAL A 33 1.85 -1.27 -5.70
CA VAL A 33 2.13 -0.66 -7.00
C VAL A 33 1.14 0.47 -7.00
N MET A 34 1.55 1.63 -6.47
CA MET A 34 0.77 2.83 -6.62
C MET A 34 0.61 3.00 -8.13
N PRO A 35 -0.61 2.86 -8.66
CA PRO A 35 -0.82 3.08 -10.09
C PRO A 35 -0.24 4.45 -10.40
N ASN A 36 0.43 4.60 -11.54
CA ASN A 36 1.16 5.82 -11.88
C ASN A 36 0.26 7.04 -11.64
N LEU A 37 0.45 7.74 -10.51
CA LEU A 37 -0.47 8.78 -10.06
C LEU A 37 -0.10 10.04 -10.83
N PHE A 38 -0.81 10.28 -11.91
CA PHE A 38 -0.68 11.51 -12.67
C PHE A 38 -1.21 12.69 -11.85
N THR A 39 -0.73 13.89 -12.14
CA THR A 39 -1.29 15.12 -11.59
C THR A 39 -2.79 15.15 -11.85
N ALA A 40 -3.57 15.45 -10.80
CA ALA A 40 -5.01 15.63 -10.95
C ALA A 40 -5.30 16.69 -12.02
N PRO A 41 -6.20 16.42 -12.99
CA PRO A 41 -6.64 17.42 -13.93
C PRO A 41 -7.35 18.58 -13.24
N ASP A 42 -7.34 19.76 -13.87
CA ASP A 42 -8.14 20.88 -13.39
C ASP A 42 -9.63 20.61 -13.57
N ILE A 43 -10.43 21.04 -12.58
CA ILE A 43 -11.89 20.99 -12.62
C ILE A 43 -12.41 22.38 -12.98
N THR A 44 -13.05 22.47 -14.14
CA THR A 44 -13.63 23.72 -14.64
C THR A 44 -15.13 23.58 -14.84
N SER A 45 -15.89 24.61 -14.46
CA SER A 45 -17.34 24.71 -14.68
C SER A 45 -17.72 26.17 -14.91
N ALA A 46 -18.76 26.40 -15.71
CA ALA A 46 -19.35 27.73 -15.90
C ALA A 46 -20.05 28.23 -14.62
N THR A 47 -20.56 27.30 -13.82
CA THR A 47 -21.29 27.60 -12.58
C THR A 47 -20.63 26.91 -11.41
N TRP A 48 -20.36 27.68 -10.35
CA TRP A 48 -19.87 27.20 -9.07
C TRP A 48 -20.90 27.54 -7.99
N LEU A 49 -21.06 26.63 -7.04
CA LEU A 49 -21.93 26.83 -5.89
C LEU A 49 -21.06 26.95 -4.63
N ASN A 50 -21.52 27.76 -3.68
CA ASN A 50 -20.93 27.99 -2.35
C ASN A 50 -19.53 28.62 -2.31
N THR A 51 -18.85 28.76 -3.44
CA THR A 51 -17.48 29.30 -3.53
C THR A 51 -17.25 29.99 -4.87
N ALA A 52 -16.22 30.85 -4.93
CA ALA A 52 -15.61 31.21 -6.21
C ALA A 52 -14.87 30.00 -6.80
N PRO A 53 -14.56 29.97 -8.11
CA PRO A 53 -13.79 28.88 -8.72
C PRO A 53 -12.47 28.61 -7.99
N LEU A 54 -12.13 27.32 -7.83
CA LEU A 54 -10.90 26.87 -7.17
C LEU A 54 -10.00 26.13 -8.17
N SER A 55 -8.71 26.46 -8.19
CA SER A 55 -7.70 25.76 -8.97
C SER A 55 -6.99 24.66 -8.17
N ALA A 56 -6.31 23.73 -8.85
CA ALA A 56 -5.47 22.75 -8.18
C ALA A 56 -4.34 23.40 -7.36
N ASN A 57 -3.88 24.60 -7.74
CA ASN A 57 -2.85 25.33 -7.01
C ASN A 57 -3.35 25.87 -5.67
N ASP A 58 -4.59 26.38 -5.63
CA ASP A 58 -5.22 26.91 -4.41
C ASP A 58 -5.43 25.82 -3.35
N LEU A 59 -5.49 24.56 -3.80
CA LEU A 59 -5.78 23.39 -2.97
C LEU A 59 -4.53 22.58 -2.58
N ARG A 60 -3.33 23.02 -2.98
CA ARG A 60 -2.07 22.38 -2.59
C ARG A 60 -1.94 22.31 -1.05
N GLY A 61 -1.41 21.19 -0.57
CA GLY A 61 -1.25 20.93 0.86
C GLY A 61 -2.52 20.46 1.57
N LYS A 62 -3.64 20.29 0.86
CA LYS A 62 -4.87 19.68 1.37
C LYS A 62 -5.10 18.32 0.73
N VAL A 63 -5.75 17.42 1.47
CA VAL A 63 -6.35 16.21 0.90
C VAL A 63 -7.69 16.63 0.30
N VAL A 64 -7.85 16.46 -1.01
CA VAL A 64 -9.04 16.86 -1.77
C VAL A 64 -9.77 15.61 -2.24
N VAL A 65 -11.09 15.59 -2.08
CA VAL A 65 -11.98 14.53 -2.59
C VAL A 65 -12.85 15.10 -3.69
N VAL A 66 -12.97 14.38 -4.79
CA VAL A 66 -13.86 14.73 -5.92
C VAL A 66 -14.97 13.69 -5.96
N GLU A 67 -16.22 14.15 -5.83
CA GLU A 67 -17.41 13.31 -5.86
C GLU A 67 -18.34 13.76 -6.99
N PHE A 68 -18.68 12.83 -7.90
CA PHE A 68 -19.63 13.07 -8.97
C PHE A 68 -21.01 12.56 -8.54
N TRP A 69 -22.02 13.42 -8.62
CA TRP A 69 -23.39 13.12 -8.20
C TRP A 69 -24.41 13.77 -9.12
N THR A 70 -25.65 13.29 -9.06
CA THR A 70 -26.82 13.86 -9.74
C THR A 70 -27.83 14.33 -8.71
N PHE A 71 -28.54 15.41 -8.99
CA PHE A 71 -29.68 15.84 -8.17
C PHE A 71 -30.86 14.87 -8.36
N GLY A 72 -31.48 14.46 -7.25
CA GLY A 72 -32.63 13.55 -7.22
C GLY A 72 -33.94 14.29 -7.06
#